data_AF-S9Q4Q0-F1
#
_entry.id   AF-S9Q4Q0-F1
#
_cell.length_a   1.000
_cell.length_b   1.000
_cell.length_c   1.000
_cell.angle_alpha   90.00
_cell.angle_beta   90.00
_cell.angle_gamma   90.00
#
_symmetry.space_group_name_H-M   'P 1'
#
loop_
_entity.id
_entity.type
_entity.pdbx_description
1 polymer ?
#
loop_
_entity_poly.entity_id
_entity_poly.type
_entity_poly.pdbx_seq_one_letter_code
_entity_poly.pdbx_strand_id
1 'polypeptide(L)'
;MEQTPGNAKRFGGEALHNTENVIALDKAVHTRVSALFSRKVLRITGSRILTVRQWLSTQSYEAQREFGLLAIQNVRSGIWP
;
A
#
# COMPACT_ATOMS: atom_id res chain seq x y z
N MET A 1 1.09 8.98 10.09
CA MET A 1 0.49 7.66 10.35
C MET A 1 -0.85 7.90 11.02
N GLU A 2 -1.97 7.54 10.41
CA GLU A 2 -3.26 7.44 11.14
C GLU A 2 -3.41 6.00 11.61
N GLN A 3 -3.48 5.82 12.93
CA GLN A 3 -3.60 4.52 13.56
C GLN A 3 -5.09 4.16 13.66
N THR A 4 -5.52 3.12 12.95
CA THR A 4 -6.79 2.46 13.25
C THR A 4 -6.57 1.41 14.36
N PRO A 5 -7.57 1.15 15.22
CA PRO A 5 -7.46 0.22 16.36
C PRO A 5 -7.02 -1.21 15.99
N GLY A 6 -7.21 -1.62 14.73
CA GLY A 6 -6.75 -2.91 14.21
C GLY A 6 -5.24 -3.01 14.04
N ASN A 7 -4.53 -1.88 13.86
CA ASN A 7 -3.07 -1.89 13.70
C ASN A 7 -2.36 -2.10 15.04
N ALA A 8 -2.86 -1.50 16.13
CA ALA A 8 -2.19 -1.56 17.43
C ALA A 8 -2.06 -2.98 18.01
N LYS A 9 -3.00 -3.89 17.70
CA LYS A 9 -2.95 -5.28 18.19
C LYS A 9 -1.97 -6.19 17.44
N ARG A 10 -1.56 -5.84 16.22
CA ARG A 10 -0.63 -6.66 15.40
C ARG A 10 0.85 -6.30 15.57
N PHE A 11 1.15 -5.17 16.20
CA PHE A 11 2.53 -4.72 16.48
C PHE A 11 2.86 -4.83 17.98
N GLY A 12 2.50 -5.96 18.61
CA GLY A 12 3.10 -6.35 19.89
C GLY A 12 4.61 -6.58 19.69
N GLY A 13 5.41 -6.22 20.70
CA GLY A 13 6.84 -5.88 20.63
C GLY A 13 7.83 -6.83 19.96
N GLU A 14 7.42 -7.97 19.40
CA GLU A 14 8.27 -8.94 18.70
C GLU A 14 8.01 -9.05 17.19
N ALA A 15 6.96 -8.43 16.64
CA ALA A 15 6.65 -8.51 15.19
C ALA A 15 7.53 -7.60 14.30
N LEU A 16 8.51 -6.90 14.88
CA LEU A 16 9.42 -6.00 14.17
C LEU A 16 10.63 -6.70 13.53
N HIS A 17 10.78 -8.01 13.70
CA HIS A 17 11.86 -8.80 13.08
C HIS A 17 11.53 -9.26 11.65
N ASN A 18 10.99 -8.36 10.82
CA ASN A 18 10.98 -8.57 9.38
C ASN A 18 11.40 -7.28 8.67
N THR A 19 12.66 -6.88 8.91
CA THR A 19 13.30 -5.74 8.26
C THR A 19 13.35 -5.87 6.74
N GLU A 20 13.16 -7.06 6.17
CA GLU A 20 13.02 -7.27 4.73
C GLU A 20 11.70 -6.69 4.16
N ASN A 21 10.70 -6.45 5.00
CA ASN A 21 9.41 -5.86 4.59
C ASN A 21 9.34 -4.33 4.71
N VAL A 22 10.44 -3.68 5.10
CA VAL A 22 10.50 -2.22 5.24
C VAL A 22 11.32 -1.62 4.12
N ILE A 23 10.66 -0.95 3.17
CA ILE A 23 11.32 -0.21 2.10
C ILE A 23 11.39 1.27 2.49
N ALA A 24 12.60 1.81 2.59
CA ALA A 24 12.79 3.24 2.76
C ALA A 24 12.31 3.98 1.50
N LEU A 25 11.34 4.88 1.67
CA LEU A 25 10.80 5.72 0.61
C LEU A 25 11.04 7.19 0.95
N ASP A 26 11.36 7.98 -0.06
CA ASP A 26 11.30 9.44 0.05
C ASP A 26 9.90 9.88 0.50
N LYS A 27 9.82 10.95 1.29
CA LYS A 27 8.57 11.42 1.90
C LYS A 27 7.52 11.78 0.84
N ALA A 28 7.93 12.39 -0.29
CA ALA A 28 7.00 12.75 -1.36
C ALA A 28 6.46 11.51 -2.07
N VAL A 29 7.33 10.52 -2.33
CA VAL A 29 6.92 9.22 -2.91
C VAL A 29 5.97 8.50 -1.96
N HIS A 30 6.29 8.45 -0.66
CA HIS A 30 5.44 7.83 0.35
C HIS A 30 4.04 8.48 0.41
N THR A 31 3.97 9.82 0.38
CA THR A 31 2.69 10.54 0.37
C THR A 31 1.86 10.20 -0.87
N ARG A 32 2.47 10.16 -2.05
CA ARG A 32 1.77 9.83 -3.30
C ARG A 32 1.29 8.39 -3.34
N VAL A 33 2.13 7.43 -2.92
CA VAL A 33 1.71 6.02 -2.76
C VAL A 33 0.54 5.92 -1.78
N SER A 34 0.60 6.62 -0.65
CA SER A 34 -0.51 6.64 0.32
C SER A 34 -1.79 7.20 -0.29
N ALA A 35 -1.70 8.27 -1.08
CA ALA A 35 -2.84 8.85 -1.79
C ALA A 35 -3.44 7.90 -2.83
N LEU A 36 -2.60 7.20 -3.61
CA LEU A 36 -3.02 6.18 -4.57
C LEU A 36 -3.84 5.08 -3.88
N PHE A 37 -3.35 4.56 -2.75
CA PHE A 37 -4.00 3.47 -2.02
C PHE A 37 -5.38 3.85 -1.47
N SER A 38 -5.60 5.13 -1.18
CA SER A 38 -6.89 5.68 -0.72
C SER A 38 -7.84 6.04 -1.86
N ARG A 39 -7.40 5.98 -3.11
CA ARG A 39 -8.20 6.36 -4.28
C ARG A 39 -9.00 5.18 -4.84
N LYS A 40 -10.18 5.48 -5.38
CA LYS A 40 -10.94 4.56 -6.25
C LYS A 40 -10.45 4.74 -7.69
N VAL A 41 -9.81 3.72 -8.25
CA VAL A 41 -9.21 3.79 -9.57
C VAL A 41 -9.68 2.61 -10.40
N LEU A 42 -10.71 2.83 -11.22
CA LEU A 42 -11.36 1.77 -12.02
C LEU A 42 -10.37 0.97 -12.88
N ARG A 43 -9.38 1.64 -13.48
CA ARG A 43 -8.35 1.00 -14.31
C ARG A 43 -7.38 0.09 -13.52
N ILE A 44 -7.31 0.23 -12.19
CA ILE A 44 -6.47 -0.57 -11.31
C ILE A 44 -7.30 -1.68 -10.67
N THR A 45 -8.44 -1.32 -10.08
CA THR A 45 -9.22 -2.24 -9.25
C THR A 45 -10.30 -3.00 -10.01
N GLY A 46 -10.63 -2.57 -11.23
CA GLY A 46 -11.84 -3.02 -11.94
C GLY A 46 -13.16 -2.63 -11.24
N SER A 47 -13.09 -1.86 -10.15
CA SER A 47 -14.24 -1.53 -9.30
C SER A 47 -14.42 -0.02 -9.18
N ARG A 48 -15.67 0.44 -9.28
CA ARG A 48 -16.05 1.84 -9.00
C ARG A 48 -16.27 2.11 -7.51
N ILE A 49 -16.28 1.06 -6.69
CA ILE A 49 -16.68 1.14 -5.28
C ILE A 49 -15.45 1.02 -4.36
N LEU A 50 -14.54 0.10 -4.67
CA LEU A 50 -13.37 -0.19 -3.84
C LEU A 50 -12.24 0.79 -4.08
N THR A 51 -11.62 1.24 -2.99
CA THR A 51 -10.29 1.87 -3.05
C THR A 51 -9.24 0.83 -3.45
N VAL A 52 -8.08 1.28 -3.92
CA VAL A 52 -6.95 0.39 -4.23
C VAL A 52 -6.58 -0.46 -3.01
N ARG A 53 -6.53 0.10 -1.80
CA ARG A 53 -6.24 -0.65 -0.58
C ARG A 53 -7.29 -1.73 -0.27
N GLN A 54 -8.58 -1.39 -0.40
CA GLN A 54 -9.67 -2.34 -0.13
C GLN A 54 -9.66 -3.48 -1.14
N TRP A 55 -9.52 -3.18 -2.43
CA TRP A 55 -9.38 -4.19 -3.48
C TRP A 55 -8.14 -5.07 -3.27
N LEU A 56 -7.00 -4.47 -2.93
CA LEU A 56 -5.76 -5.20 -2.74
C LEU A 56 -5.83 -6.15 -1.53
N SER A 57 -6.61 -5.79 -0.50
CA SER A 57 -6.79 -6.64 0.68
C SER A 57 -7.48 -7.99 0.41
N THR A 58 -8.17 -8.13 -0.73
CA THR A 58 -8.79 -9.39 -1.15
C THR A 58 -7.87 -10.25 -2.00
N GLN A 59 -6.65 -9.78 -2.31
CA GLN A 59 -5.68 -10.50 -3.14
C GLN A 59 -4.76 -11.38 -2.30
N SER A 60 -4.10 -12.36 -2.93
CA SER A 60 -3.07 -13.17 -2.28
C SER A 60 -1.92 -12.30 -1.77
N TYR A 61 -1.23 -12.72 -0.72
CA TYR A 61 -0.09 -11.98 -0.18
C TYR A 61 0.97 -11.67 -1.25
N GLU A 62 1.25 -12.61 -2.14
CA GLU A 62 2.19 -12.43 -3.25
C GLU A 62 1.73 -11.33 -4.20
N ALA A 63 0.45 -11.32 -4.60
CA ALA A 63 -0.12 -10.26 -5.42
C ALA A 63 -0.11 -8.89 -4.70
N GLN A 64 -0.30 -8.87 -3.38
CA GLN A 64 -0.16 -7.65 -2.58
C GLN A 64 1.26 -7.10 -2.63
N ARG A 65 2.27 -7.98 -2.49
CA ARG A 65 3.69 -7.61 -2.55
C ARG A 65 4.09 -7.09 -3.93
N GLU A 66 3.75 -7.82 -4.99
CA GLU A 66 4.05 -7.43 -6.36
C GLU A 66 3.41 -6.09 -6.72
N PHE A 67 2.13 -5.92 -6.38
CA PHE A 67 1.44 -4.66 -6.60
C PHE A 67 2.07 -3.50 -5.83
N GLY A 68 2.49 -3.73 -4.57
CA GLY A 68 3.17 -2.72 -3.77
C GLY A 68 4.46 -2.20 -4.44
N LEU A 69 5.28 -3.11 -4.98
CA LEU A 69 6.50 -2.76 -5.72
C LEU A 69 6.19 -2.01 -7.02
N LEU A 70 5.20 -2.47 -7.78
CA LEU A 70 4.73 -1.83 -9.01
C LEU A 70 4.20 -0.41 -8.73
N ALA A 71 3.44 -0.23 -7.65
CA ALA A 71 2.90 1.06 -7.25
C ALA A 71 4.01 2.06 -6.90
N ILE A 72 5.02 1.62 -6.14
CA ILE A 72 6.19 2.46 -5.83
C ILE A 72 6.91 2.87 -7.11
N GLN A 73 7.14 1.94 -8.04
CA GLN A 73 7.81 2.22 -9.30
C GLN A 73 7.01 3.21 -10.15
N ASN A 74 5.72 2.97 -10.37
CA ASN A 74 4.89 3.84 -11.19
C ASN A 74 4.68 5.23 -10.59
N VAL A 75 4.59 5.34 -9.27
CA VAL A 75 4.53 6.64 -8.58
C VAL A 75 5.85 7.37 -8.74
N ARG A 76 7.01 6.71 -8.52
CA ARG A 76 8.33 7.32 -8.76
C ARG A 76 8.50 7.83 -10.18
N SER A 77 8.04 7.07 -11.17
CA SER A 77 8.10 7.43 -12.59
C SER A 77 7.01 8.43 -13.04
N GLY A 78 6.10 8.85 -12.14
CA GLY A 78 5.03 9.79 -12.47
C GLY A 78 3.89 9.20 -13.32
N ILE A 79 3.90 7.89 -13.57
CA ILE A 79 2.90 7.17 -14.37
C ILE A 79 1.58 7.09 -13.59
N TRP A 80 1.66 6.81 -12.30
CA TRP A 80 0.53 6.78 -11.39
C TRP A 80 0.54 8.01 -10.47
N PRO A 81 -0.65 8.56 -10.15
CA PRO A 81 -0.78 9.77 -9.34
C PRO A 81 -0.11 9.61 -7.97
#